data_AF-A0BLU8-F1
#
_entry.id   AF-A0BLU8-F1
#
_cell.length_a   1.000
_cell.length_b   1.000
_cell.length_c   1.000
_cell.angle_alpha   90.00
_cell.angle_beta   90.00
_cell.angle_gamma   90.00
#
_symmetry.space_group_name_H-M   'P 1'
#
loop_
_entity.id
_entity.type
_entity.pdbx_description
1 polymer ?
#
loop_
_entity_poly.entity_id
_entity_poly.type
_entity_poly.pdbx_seq_one_letter_code
_entity_poly.pdbx_strand_id
1 'polypeptide(L)'
;MQEIEAKKQLKASEGAHFFYTLIFLSASGIIETQFIDQKCNQNLALFIHLVFYGLIIWGTYILITLIPRYKNPAINLFFNFLDICFAIYITFLLIYGYRLYSSQNDCAVEAPVLYLFLEVFMLVNGIIFIILGLAFISYILKRFSKHQQTYAQGEEEYLDA
;
A
#
# COMPACT_ATOMS: atom_id res chain seq x y z
N MET A 1 -21.08 28.68 -2.58
CA MET A 1 -19.76 28.15 -3.02
C MET A 1 -19.95 26.67 -3.35
N GLN A 2 -19.48 26.17 -4.49
CA GLN A 2 -19.49 24.71 -4.74
C GLN A 2 -18.46 24.05 -3.82
N GLU A 3 -18.92 23.18 -2.91
CA GLU A 3 -18.09 22.44 -1.95
C GLU A 3 -17.29 21.31 -2.62
N ILE A 4 -17.70 20.91 -3.83
CA ILE A 4 -17.13 19.84 -4.63
C ILE A 4 -16.92 20.36 -6.05
N GLU A 5 -15.70 20.22 -6.56
CA GLU A 5 -15.34 20.50 -7.96
C GLU A 5 -14.84 19.24 -8.65
N ALA A 6 -15.07 19.09 -9.95
CA ALA A 6 -14.46 17.99 -10.70
C ALA A 6 -12.94 18.19 -10.81
N LYS A 7 -12.15 17.14 -10.59
CA LYS A 7 -10.71 17.20 -10.86
C LYS A 7 -10.46 17.40 -12.36
N LYS A 8 -9.65 18.41 -12.69
CA LYS A 8 -9.29 18.74 -14.08
C LYS A 8 -8.32 17.71 -14.70
N GLN A 9 -7.50 17.06 -13.88
CA GLN A 9 -6.53 16.04 -14.26
C GLN A 9 -6.29 15.06 -13.10
N LEU A 10 -6.08 13.79 -13.44
CA LEU A 10 -5.70 12.72 -12.51
C LEU A 10 -4.19 12.75 -12.28
N LYS A 11 -3.75 12.56 -11.03
CA LYS A 11 -2.33 12.41 -10.72
C LYS A 11 -1.85 11.01 -11.10
N ALA A 12 -0.60 10.89 -11.53
CA ALA A 12 0.02 9.59 -11.83
C ALA A 12 -0.05 8.61 -10.64
N SER A 13 0.04 9.12 -9.40
CA SER A 13 -0.11 8.31 -8.18
C SER A 13 -1.52 7.71 -8.02
N GLU A 14 -2.56 8.47 -8.35
CA GLU A 14 -3.95 8.03 -8.29
C GLU A 14 -4.21 6.94 -9.34
N GLY A 15 -3.66 7.12 -10.55
CA GLY A 15 -3.69 6.09 -11.59
C GLY A 15 -2.97 4.82 -11.19
N ALA A 16 -1.77 4.91 -10.59
CA ALA A 16 -1.02 3.75 -10.12
C ALA A 16 -1.79 2.96 -9.06
N HIS A 17 -2.41 3.64 -8.08
CA HIS A 17 -3.25 2.99 -7.07
C HIS A 17 -4.46 2.30 -7.69
N PHE A 18 -5.11 2.92 -8.66
CA PHE A 18 -6.24 2.32 -9.36
C PHE A 18 -5.83 1.05 -10.14
N PHE A 19 -4.77 1.12 -10.94
CA PHE A 19 -4.28 -0.04 -11.70
C PHE A 19 -3.83 -1.18 -10.80
N TYR A 20 -3.05 -0.88 -9.75
CA TYR A 20 -2.65 -1.87 -8.75
C TYR A 20 -3.87 -2.57 -8.16
N THR A 21 -4.86 -1.79 -7.71
CA THR A 21 -6.07 -2.32 -7.07
C THR A 21 -6.87 -3.17 -8.04
N LEU A 22 -7.03 -2.73 -9.28
CA LEU A 22 -7.76 -3.46 -10.31
C LEU A 22 -7.11 -4.81 -10.61
N ILE A 23 -5.79 -4.86 -10.80
CA ILE A 23 -5.06 -6.10 -11.11
C ILE A 23 -5.21 -7.10 -9.96
N PHE A 24 -4.90 -6.69 -8.72
CA PHE A 24 -4.96 -7.59 -7.58
C PHE A 24 -6.39 -7.99 -7.19
N LEU A 25 -7.38 -7.10 -7.39
CA LEU A 25 -8.78 -7.42 -7.15
C LEU A 25 -9.28 -8.45 -8.17
N SER A 26 -8.93 -8.28 -9.45
CA SER A 26 -9.29 -9.24 -10.51
C SER A 26 -8.66 -10.61 -10.24
N ALA A 27 -7.37 -10.63 -9.90
CA ALA A 27 -6.66 -11.86 -9.60
C ALA A 27 -7.23 -12.57 -8.36
N SER A 28 -7.45 -11.84 -7.27
CA SER A 28 -8.03 -12.41 -6.04
C SER A 28 -9.48 -12.86 -6.24
N GLY A 29 -10.27 -12.18 -7.09
CA GLY A 29 -11.63 -12.61 -7.43
C GLY A 29 -11.68 -13.90 -8.26
N ILE A 30 -10.76 -14.08 -9.21
CA ILE A 30 -10.65 -15.35 -9.95
C ILE A 30 -10.26 -16.49 -8.99
N ILE A 31 -9.33 -16.22 -8.07
CA ILE A 31 -8.87 -17.22 -7.10
C ILE A 31 -9.99 -17.60 -6.13
N GLU A 32 -10.71 -16.61 -5.62
CA GLU A 32 -11.84 -16.82 -4.72
C GLU A 32 -12.96 -17.63 -5.38
N THR A 33 -13.27 -17.38 -6.66
CA THR A 33 -14.38 -18.04 -7.34
C THR A 33 -14.04 -19.43 -7.91
N GLN A 34 -12.79 -19.69 -8.29
CA GLN A 34 -12.43 -20.92 -9.02
C GLN A 34 -11.53 -21.88 -8.24
N PHE A 35 -10.83 -21.40 -7.21
CA PHE A 35 -9.75 -22.15 -6.60
C PHE A 35 -9.81 -22.23 -5.06
N ILE A 36 -10.74 -21.51 -4.41
CA ILE A 36 -10.80 -21.43 -2.95
C ILE A 36 -11.12 -22.78 -2.26
N ASP A 37 -11.83 -23.67 -2.95
CA ASP A 37 -12.20 -25.01 -2.44
C ASP A 37 -11.05 -26.04 -2.55
N GLN A 38 -9.89 -25.65 -3.09
CA GLN A 38 -8.73 -26.54 -3.12
C GLN A 38 -8.30 -26.91 -1.70
N LYS A 39 -7.94 -28.18 -1.49
CA LYS A 39 -7.43 -28.67 -0.21
C LYS A 39 -6.10 -27.99 0.09
N CYS A 40 -6.14 -26.95 0.92
CA CYS A 40 -4.97 -26.30 1.49
C CYS A 40 -5.40 -25.61 2.78
N ASN A 41 -4.43 -25.33 3.64
CA ASN A 41 -4.58 -24.67 4.93
C ASN A 41 -5.63 -23.53 4.90
N GLN A 42 -6.63 -23.60 5.78
CA GLN A 42 -7.70 -22.60 5.92
C GLN A 42 -7.17 -21.17 6.11
N ASN A 43 -5.96 -21.02 6.67
CA ASN A 43 -5.32 -19.73 6.83
C ASN A 43 -4.95 -19.06 5.49
N LEU A 44 -4.65 -19.84 4.44
CA LEU A 44 -4.38 -19.29 3.11
C LEU A 44 -5.67 -18.81 2.44
N ALA A 45 -6.76 -19.56 2.59
CA ALA A 45 -8.08 -19.11 2.14
C ALA A 45 -8.50 -17.82 2.86
N LEU A 46 -8.28 -17.74 4.18
CA LEU A 46 -8.54 -16.52 4.96
C LEU A 46 -7.70 -15.34 4.45
N PHE A 47 -6.42 -15.56 4.17
CA PHE A 47 -5.56 -14.53 3.58
C PHE A 47 -6.13 -13.99 2.25
N ILE A 48 -6.56 -14.87 1.35
CA ILE A 48 -7.14 -14.48 0.06
C ILE A 48 -8.44 -13.69 0.27
N HIS A 49 -9.33 -14.12 1.17
CA HIS A 49 -10.54 -13.37 1.48
C HIS A 49 -10.23 -11.96 2.01
N LEU A 50 -9.26 -11.84 2.92
CA LEU A 50 -8.84 -10.54 3.43
C LEU A 50 -8.30 -9.67 2.28
N VAL A 51 -7.45 -10.20 1.41
CA VAL A 51 -6.96 -9.46 0.23
C VAL A 51 -8.12 -9.03 -0.66
N PHE A 52 -9.02 -9.94 -1.03
CA PHE A 52 -10.14 -9.67 -1.93
C PHE A 52 -11.09 -8.60 -1.38
N TYR A 53 -11.66 -8.83 -0.18
CA TYR A 53 -12.60 -7.89 0.43
C TYR A 53 -11.94 -6.56 0.81
N GLY A 54 -10.68 -6.60 1.24
CA GLY A 54 -9.89 -5.39 1.50
C GLY A 54 -9.71 -4.54 0.24
N LEU A 55 -9.43 -5.16 -0.90
CA LEU A 55 -9.30 -4.47 -2.19
C LEU A 55 -10.64 -3.96 -2.74
N ILE A 56 -11.78 -4.60 -2.43
CA ILE A 56 -13.10 -4.05 -2.77
C ILE A 56 -13.35 -2.75 -2.01
N ILE A 57 -13.09 -2.74 -0.69
CA ILE A 57 -13.25 -1.55 0.15
C ILE A 57 -12.33 -0.43 -0.35
N TRP A 58 -11.07 -0.77 -0.64
CA TRP A 58 -10.10 0.19 -1.17
C TRP A 58 -10.44 0.70 -2.57
N GLY A 59 -10.88 -0.17 -3.47
CA GLY A 59 -11.32 0.21 -4.80
C GLY A 59 -12.51 1.16 -4.74
N THR A 60 -13.46 0.90 -3.84
CA THR A 60 -14.60 1.81 -3.58
C THR A 60 -14.12 3.17 -3.09
N TYR A 61 -13.19 3.19 -2.14
CA TYR A 61 -12.54 4.41 -1.67
C TYR A 61 -11.84 5.19 -2.81
N ILE A 62 -11.08 4.50 -3.68
CA ILE A 62 -10.45 5.13 -4.84
C ILE A 62 -11.51 5.76 -5.72
N LEU A 63 -12.57 5.03 -6.11
CA LEU A 63 -13.62 5.57 -6.98
C LEU A 63 -14.26 6.84 -6.41
N ILE A 64 -14.49 6.89 -5.09
CA ILE A 64 -15.06 8.05 -4.41
C ILE A 64 -14.09 9.24 -4.42
N THR A 65 -12.78 9.01 -4.30
CA THR A 65 -11.76 10.07 -4.19
C THR A 65 -11.15 10.50 -5.53
N LEU A 66 -11.38 9.72 -6.59
CA LEU A 66 -10.80 9.91 -7.92
C LEU A 66 -11.49 11.03 -8.72
N ILE A 67 -12.81 11.20 -8.55
CA ILE A 67 -13.63 12.14 -9.33
C ILE A 67 -13.71 13.54 -8.68
N PRO A 68 -14.09 13.67 -7.40
CA PRO A 68 -14.27 14.96 -6.74
C PRO A 68 -12.97 15.54 -6.16
N ARG A 69 -12.87 16.86 -6.17
CA ARG A 69 -11.94 17.65 -5.37
C ARG A 69 -12.71 18.31 -4.23
N TYR A 70 -12.45 17.87 -3.01
CA TYR A 70 -13.08 18.40 -1.82
C TYR A 70 -12.36 19.65 -1.31
N LYS A 71 -13.10 20.75 -1.13
CA LYS A 71 -12.56 21.98 -0.54
C LYS A 71 -12.59 21.97 0.98
N ASN A 72 -13.44 21.14 1.59
CA ASN A 72 -13.59 21.06 3.03
C ASN A 72 -12.35 20.40 3.68
N PRO A 73 -11.64 21.09 4.59
CA PRO A 73 -10.43 20.55 5.23
C PRO A 73 -10.71 19.32 6.10
N ALA A 74 -11.88 19.21 6.73
CA ALA A 74 -12.24 18.06 7.56
C ALA A 74 -12.41 16.79 6.70
N ILE A 75 -12.97 16.93 5.51
CA ILE A 75 -13.12 15.83 4.55
C ILE A 75 -11.74 15.37 4.05
N ASN A 76 -10.84 16.32 3.75
CA ASN A 76 -9.48 15.98 3.34
C ASN A 76 -8.69 15.27 4.46
N LEU A 77 -8.87 15.68 5.72
CA LEU A 77 -8.28 15.00 6.87
C LEU A 77 -8.81 13.57 7.01
N PHE A 78 -10.11 13.36 6.82
CA PHE A 78 -10.73 12.03 6.86
C PHE A 78 -10.15 11.09 5.78
N PHE A 79 -10.00 11.56 4.55
CA PHE A 79 -9.41 10.74 3.48
C PHE A 79 -7.93 10.44 3.73
N ASN A 80 -7.15 11.41 4.22
CA ASN A 80 -5.76 11.14 4.63
C ASN A 80 -5.68 10.09 5.76
N PHE A 81 -6.63 10.11 6.70
CA PHE A 81 -6.71 9.08 7.74
C PHE A 81 -7.01 7.71 7.14
N LEU A 82 -7.94 7.61 6.19
CA LEU A 82 -8.24 6.35 5.49
C LEU A 82 -7.04 5.81 4.70
N ASP A 83 -6.27 6.68 4.04
CA ASP A 83 -5.02 6.28 3.36
C ASP A 83 -4.04 5.63 4.35
N ILE A 84 -3.88 6.20 5.55
CA ILE A 84 -3.01 5.66 6.60
C ILE A 84 -3.54 4.32 7.11
N CYS A 85 -4.85 4.22 7.38
CA CYS A 85 -5.48 2.97 7.78
C CYS A 85 -5.26 1.86 6.76
N PHE A 86 -5.36 2.17 5.46
CA PHE A 86 -5.11 1.20 4.41
C PHE A 86 -3.64 0.79 4.30
N ALA A 87 -2.70 1.73 4.46
CA ALA A 87 -1.28 1.40 4.51
C ALA A 87 -0.94 0.44 5.67
N ILE A 88 -1.53 0.69 6.85
CA ILE A 88 -1.42 -0.20 8.02
C ILE A 88 -2.03 -1.57 7.70
N TYR A 89 -3.21 -1.61 7.08
CA TYR A 89 -3.88 -2.84 6.68
C TYR A 89 -3.00 -3.71 5.75
N ILE A 90 -2.43 -3.13 4.70
CA ILE A 90 -1.52 -3.85 3.79
C ILE A 90 -0.27 -4.34 4.53
N THR A 91 0.24 -3.57 5.49
CA THR A 91 1.38 -4.00 6.32
C THR A 91 1.03 -5.24 7.15
N PHE A 92 -0.15 -5.28 7.76
CA PHE A 92 -0.63 -6.47 8.48
C PHE A 92 -0.78 -7.67 7.55
N LEU A 93 -1.31 -7.47 6.33
CA LEU A 93 -1.39 -8.54 5.34
C LEU A 93 -0.02 -9.07 4.93
N LEU A 94 0.98 -8.20 4.74
CA LEU A 94 2.35 -8.63 4.48
C LEU A 94 2.92 -9.47 5.62
N ILE A 95 2.74 -9.05 6.88
CA ILE A 95 3.22 -9.81 8.04
C ILE A 95 2.53 -11.17 8.10
N TYR A 96 1.21 -11.21 7.89
CA TYR A 96 0.44 -12.45 7.91
C TYR A 96 0.82 -13.38 6.75
N GLY A 97 0.95 -12.84 5.54
CA GLY A 97 1.40 -13.59 4.36
C GLY A 97 2.81 -14.15 4.52
N TYR A 98 3.73 -13.39 5.12
CA TYR A 98 5.07 -13.89 5.43
C TYR A 98 5.05 -15.05 6.44
N ARG A 99 4.19 -14.99 7.45
CA ARG A 99 3.99 -16.10 8.39
C ARG A 99 3.45 -17.34 7.70
N LEU A 100 2.54 -17.17 6.74
CA LEU A 100 2.02 -18.29 5.93
C LEU A 100 3.09 -18.87 5.01
N TYR A 101 3.88 -18.01 4.36
CA TYR A 101 4.98 -18.41 3.50
C TYR A 101 6.09 -19.16 4.25
N SER A 102 6.44 -18.71 5.47
CA SER A 102 7.50 -19.33 6.28
C SER A 102 7.04 -20.59 7.03
N SER A 103 5.73 -20.84 7.12
CA SER A 103 5.21 -22.09 7.68
C SER A 103 5.39 -23.25 6.70
N GLN A 104 5.88 -24.39 7.19
CA GLN A 104 6.00 -25.62 6.39
C GLN A 104 4.61 -26.17 6.07
N ASN A 105 4.01 -25.73 4.96
CA ASN A 105 2.73 -26.22 4.46
C ASN A 105 2.92 -26.83 3.07
N ASP A 106 2.33 -27.99 2.81
CA ASP A 106 2.33 -28.65 1.49
C ASP A 106 1.44 -27.94 0.44
N CYS A 107 0.93 -26.75 0.77
CA CYS A 107 0.06 -25.93 -0.10
C CYS A 107 0.70 -25.57 -1.45
N ALA A 108 2.03 -25.54 -1.55
CA ALA A 108 2.70 -25.36 -2.84
C ALA A 108 2.40 -26.51 -3.83
N VAL A 109 2.12 -27.71 -3.32
CA VAL A 109 1.76 -28.90 -4.12
C VAL A 109 0.24 -29.05 -4.22
N GLU A 110 -0.48 -28.86 -3.11
CA GLU A 110 -1.92 -29.10 -3.06
C GLU A 110 -2.77 -27.97 -3.68
N ALA A 111 -2.31 -26.73 -3.58
CA ALA A 111 -3.01 -25.54 -4.09
C ALA A 111 -2.03 -24.54 -4.74
N PRO A 112 -1.35 -24.93 -5.84
CA PRO A 112 -0.24 -24.18 -6.42
C PRO A 112 -0.64 -22.78 -6.88
N VAL A 113 -1.90 -22.60 -7.32
CA VAL A 113 -2.42 -21.30 -7.78
C VAL A 113 -2.58 -20.32 -6.62
N LEU A 114 -3.11 -20.79 -5.48
CA LEU A 114 -3.26 -19.96 -4.27
C LEU A 114 -1.89 -19.58 -3.71
N TYR A 115 -0.96 -20.53 -3.72
CA TYR A 115 0.40 -20.30 -3.27
C TYR A 115 1.15 -19.30 -4.17
N LEU A 116 1.03 -19.45 -5.49
CA LEU A 116 1.60 -18.50 -6.45
C LEU A 116 1.06 -17.08 -6.24
N PHE A 117 -0.25 -16.95 -5.97
CA PHE A 117 -0.84 -15.65 -5.69
C PHE A 117 -0.26 -15.02 -4.42
N LEU A 118 -0.11 -15.80 -3.34
CA LEU A 118 0.56 -15.35 -2.13
C LEU A 118 1.98 -14.84 -2.45
N GLU A 119 2.78 -15.62 -3.20
CA GLU A 119 4.14 -15.22 -3.57
C GLU A 119 4.17 -13.92 -4.38
N VAL A 120 3.33 -13.80 -5.41
CA VAL A 120 3.25 -12.60 -6.25
C VAL A 120 2.80 -11.39 -5.43
N PHE A 121 1.78 -11.56 -4.58
CA PHE A 121 1.30 -10.50 -3.70
C PHE A 121 2.39 -10.04 -2.74
N MET A 122 3.10 -10.97 -2.10
CA MET A 122 4.19 -10.69 -1.18
C MET A 122 5.36 -10.00 -1.88
N LEU A 123 5.73 -10.46 -3.08
CA LEU A 123 6.83 -9.89 -3.86
C LEU A 123 6.54 -8.44 -4.25
N VAL A 124 5.38 -8.18 -4.86
CA VAL A 124 5.03 -6.84 -5.34
C VAL A 124 4.91 -5.86 -4.18
N ASN A 125 4.19 -6.23 -3.12
CA ASN A 125 4.06 -5.37 -1.95
C ASN A 125 5.39 -5.21 -1.20
N GLY A 126 6.21 -6.27 -1.11
CA GLY A 126 7.56 -6.20 -0.55
C GLY A 126 8.44 -5.18 -1.26
N ILE A 127 8.46 -5.19 -2.60
CA ILE A 127 9.20 -4.21 -3.41
C ILE A 127 8.71 -2.79 -3.13
N ILE A 128 7.38 -2.57 -3.08
CA ILE A 128 6.81 -1.25 -2.78
C ILE A 128 7.29 -0.76 -1.41
N PHE A 129 7.23 -1.61 -0.37
CA PHE A 129 7.68 -1.26 0.98
C PHE A 129 9.18 -1.00 1.05
N ILE A 130 10.01 -1.75 0.33
CA ILE A 130 11.45 -1.49 0.23
C ILE A 130 11.71 -0.12 -0.38
N ILE A 131 11.05 0.22 -1.49
CA ILE A 131 11.20 1.54 -2.14
C ILE A 131 10.76 2.67 -1.20
N LEU A 132 9.63 2.50 -0.51
CA LEU A 132 9.15 3.47 0.48
C LEU A 132 10.12 3.61 1.66
N GLY A 133 10.68 2.50 2.15
CA GLY A 133 11.69 2.50 3.20
C GLY A 133 12.97 3.24 2.78
N LEU A 134 13.47 3.00 1.58
CA LEU A 134 14.64 3.70 1.02
C LEU A 134 14.36 5.20 0.84
N ALA A 135 13.16 5.57 0.38
CA ALA A 135 12.74 6.96 0.28
C ALA A 135 12.69 7.66 1.65
N PHE A 136 12.18 6.96 2.67
CA PHE A 136 12.14 7.45 4.04
C PHE A 136 13.53 7.63 4.65
N ILE A 137 14.41 6.64 4.50
CA ILE A 137 15.82 6.73 4.95
C ILE A 137 16.52 7.90 4.25
N SER A 138 16.34 8.05 2.93
CA SER A 138 16.91 9.16 2.17
C SER A 138 16.40 10.52 2.65
N TYR A 139 15.12 10.62 3.02
CA TYR A 139 14.54 11.83 3.59
C TYR A 139 15.16 12.19 4.94
N ILE A 140 15.31 11.19 5.83
CA ILE A 140 15.95 11.38 7.14
C ILE A 140 17.40 11.84 6.99
N LEU A 141 18.19 11.16 6.16
CA LEU A 141 19.60 11.49 5.93
C LEU A 141 19.76 12.91 5.38
N LYS A 142 18.92 13.32 4.41
CA LYS A 142 18.90 14.70 3.90
C LYS A 142 18.57 15.73 4.97
N ARG A 143 17.65 15.42 5.89
CA ARG A 143 17.27 16.32 6.98
C ARG A 143 18.44 16.54 7.95
N PHE A 144 19.16 15.48 8.30
CA PHE A 144 20.36 15.59 9.14
C PHE A 144 21.51 16.32 8.43
N SER A 145 21.74 16.03 7.15
CA SER A 145 22.77 16.72 6.34
C SER A 145 22.51 18.23 6.21
N LYS A 146 21.27 18.65 5.94
CA LYS A 146 20.92 20.08 5.91
C LYS A 146 21.15 20.75 7.26
N HIS A 147 20.85 20.06 8.36
CA HIS A 147 21.06 20.63 9.68
C HIS A 147 22.56 20.85 9.95
N GLN A 148 23.41 19.90 9.53
CA GLN A 148 24.86 19.98 9.67
C GLN A 148 25.48 21.13 8.83
N GLN A 149 24.96 21.40 7.63
CA GLN A 149 25.40 22.55 6.82
C GLN A 149 25.06 23.89 7.47
N THR A 150 23.89 24.01 8.11
CA THR A 150 23.51 25.24 8.83
C THR A 150 24.39 25.51 10.05
N TYR A 151 24.85 24.48 10.76
CA TYR A 151 25.78 24.65 11.90
C TYR A 151 27.18 25.06 11.44
N ALA A 152 27.72 24.42 10.39
CA ALA A 152 29.04 24.76 9.86
C ALA A 152 29.11 26.21 9.34
N GLN A 153 28.04 26.68 8.70
CA GLN A 153 27.97 28.04 8.16
C GLN A 153 27.81 29.12 9.24
N GLY A 154 27.19 28.78 10.38
CA GLY A 154 27.09 29.66 11.54
C GLY A 154 28.38 29.72 12.38
N GLU A 155 29.19 28.66 12.40
CA GLU A 155 30.52 28.68 13.04
C GLU A 155 31.52 29.55 12.27
N GLU A 156 31.49 29.54 10.93
CA GLU A 156 32.34 30.42 10.11
C GLU A 156 31.99 31.91 10.32
N GLU A 157 30.71 32.26 10.39
CA GLU A 157 30.26 33.66 10.60
C GLU A 157 30.59 34.21 12.00
N TYR A 158 30.77 33.33 13.01
CA TYR A 158 31.22 33.71 14.36
C TYR A 158 32.74 33.78 14.51
N LEU A 159 33.50 33.14 13.62
CA LEU A 159 34.97 33.19 13.62
C LEU A 159 35.51 34.39 12.82
N ASP A 160 34.70 34.94 11.92
CA ASP A 160 35.04 36.11 11.09
C ASP A 160 34.55 37.47 11.67
N ALA A 161 33.94 37.49 12.86
CA ALA A 161 33.45 38.70 13.56
C ALA A 161 34.29 39.07 14.80
#